data_AF-A0A538I0P9-F1
#
_entry.id   AF-A0A538I0P9-F1
#
_cell.length_a   1.000
_cell.length_b   1.000
_cell.length_c   1.000
_cell.angle_alpha   90.00
_cell.angle_beta   90.00
_cell.angle_gamma   90.00
#
_symmetry.space_group_name_H-M   'P 1'
#
loop_
_entity.id
_entity.type
_entity.pdbx_description
1 polymer ?
#
loop_
_entity_poly.entity_id
_entity_poly.type
_entity_poly.pdbx_seq_one_letter_code
_entity_poly.pdbx_strand_id
1 'polypeptide(L)'
;MKRVVLLLLAAALAASATAAARPAAKVKTRTPGVLTIAFGDSAVGFASYQLRGNTVINPRGYEADIARAVAAKLGLKTKWIYTPWTGLFAPGTKKFDVSFQEATITAQRQKTVTFSSPYLDSNQGVLLSKKAKAPKSIADLKKLKTCVQTGTTGLDWINTHLHP
;
A
#
# COMPACT_ATOMS: atom_id res chain seq x y z
N MET A 1 -60.59 -13.49 26.73
CA MET A 1 -59.55 -12.43 26.84
C MET A 1 -58.11 -12.98 26.92
N LYS A 2 -57.81 -14.23 26.50
CA LYS A 2 -56.43 -14.79 26.53
C LYS A 2 -55.92 -15.32 25.18
N ARG A 3 -56.66 -15.12 24.08
CA ARG A 3 -56.30 -15.61 22.73
C ARG A 3 -56.04 -14.51 21.70
N VAL A 4 -56.24 -13.25 22.05
CA VAL A 4 -56.07 -12.10 21.13
C VAL A 4 -54.70 -11.42 21.29
N VAL A 5 -53.96 -11.72 22.36
CA VAL A 5 -52.67 -11.06 22.66
C VAL A 5 -51.49 -11.72 21.94
N LEU A 6 -51.64 -12.94 21.39
CA LEU A 6 -50.53 -13.65 20.76
C LEU A 6 -50.29 -13.32 19.27
N LEU A 7 -51.23 -12.63 18.61
CA LEU A 7 -51.12 -12.30 17.17
C LEU A 7 -50.53 -10.91 16.89
N LEU A 8 -50.36 -10.07 17.91
CA LEU A 8 -49.75 -8.74 17.76
C LEU A 8 -48.24 -8.73 17.99
N LEU A 9 -47.64 -9.84 18.45
CA LEU A 9 -46.19 -9.96 18.64
C LEU A 9 -45.44 -10.54 17.43
N ALA A 10 -46.16 -10.94 16.37
CA ALA A 10 -45.56 -11.48 15.14
C ALA A 10 -45.40 -10.43 14.02
N ALA A 11 -45.99 -9.23 14.17
CA ALA A 11 -45.96 -8.19 13.15
C ALA A 11 -44.89 -7.10 13.38
N ALA A 12 -44.23 -7.09 14.55
CA ALA A 12 -43.23 -6.07 14.89
C ALA A 12 -41.77 -6.50 14.61
N LEU A 13 -41.54 -7.73 14.16
CA LEU A 13 -40.20 -8.27 13.87
C LEU A 13 -39.85 -8.30 12.36
N ALA A 14 -40.48 -7.44 11.56
CA ALA A 14 -40.26 -7.38 10.11
C ALA A 14 -39.78 -6.01 9.60
N ALA A 15 -39.49 -5.05 10.49
CA ALA A 15 -39.14 -3.68 10.10
C ALA A 15 -37.69 -3.27 10.41
N SER A 16 -36.82 -4.20 10.81
CA SER A 16 -35.45 -3.88 11.22
C SER A 16 -34.43 -4.31 10.17
N ALA A 17 -33.99 -3.32 9.39
CA ALA A 17 -32.72 -3.29 8.66
C ALA A 17 -32.59 -4.19 7.41
N THR A 18 -33.39 -3.92 6.37
CA THR A 18 -32.81 -3.87 5.03
C THR A 18 -31.94 -2.61 4.94
N ALA A 19 -30.71 -2.70 5.47
CA ALA A 19 -29.65 -1.85 4.97
C ALA A 19 -29.45 -2.21 3.51
N ALA A 20 -30.23 -1.58 2.62
CA ALA A 20 -30.02 -1.67 1.19
C ALA A 20 -28.55 -1.37 0.97
N ALA A 21 -27.78 -2.39 0.58
CA ALA A 21 -26.37 -2.23 0.26
C ALA A 21 -26.31 -1.13 -0.79
N ARG A 22 -25.86 0.05 -0.36
CA ARG A 22 -25.75 1.23 -1.21
C ARG A 22 -24.95 0.75 -2.42
N PRO A 23 -25.49 0.81 -3.65
CA PRO A 23 -24.75 0.35 -4.82
C PRO A 23 -23.38 1.00 -4.76
N ALA A 24 -22.32 0.18 -4.70
CA ALA A 24 -20.98 0.71 -4.66
C ALA A 24 -20.86 1.67 -5.85
N ALA A 25 -20.62 2.95 -5.57
CA ALA A 25 -20.43 3.94 -6.62
C ALA A 25 -19.37 3.37 -7.57
N LYS A 26 -19.67 3.28 -8.87
CA LYS A 26 -18.74 2.71 -9.85
C LYS A 26 -17.43 3.48 -9.77
N VAL A 27 -16.40 2.86 -9.20
CA VAL A 27 -15.08 3.47 -9.07
C VAL A 27 -14.55 3.73 -10.47
N LYS A 28 -14.26 5.00 -10.76
CA LYS A 28 -13.64 5.38 -12.03
C LYS A 28 -12.19 4.91 -12.02
N THR A 29 -11.88 3.99 -12.92
CA THR A 29 -10.52 3.50 -13.15
C THR A 29 -10.01 3.97 -14.52
N ARG A 30 -8.70 3.88 -14.70
CA ARG A 30 -8.01 4.14 -15.97
C ARG A 30 -8.48 3.26 -17.11
N THR A 31 -8.77 2.00 -16.81
CA THR A 31 -9.37 1.04 -17.73
C THR A 31 -10.65 0.51 -17.09
N PRO A 32 -11.84 0.73 -17.68
CA PRO A 32 -13.10 0.36 -17.07
C PRO A 32 -13.13 -1.10 -16.61
N GLY A 33 -13.54 -1.34 -15.35
CA GLY A 33 -13.62 -2.67 -14.75
C GLY A 33 -12.27 -3.29 -14.33
N VAL A 34 -11.16 -2.55 -14.46
CA VAL A 34 -9.81 -3.00 -14.13
C VAL A 34 -9.15 -2.02 -13.16
N LEU A 35 -8.63 -2.52 -12.04
CA LEU A 35 -7.71 -1.82 -11.16
C LEU A 35 -6.27 -2.08 -11.62
N THR A 36 -5.64 -1.07 -12.21
CA THR A 36 -4.22 -1.11 -12.60
C THR A 36 -3.36 -0.80 -11.39
N ILE A 37 -2.58 -1.77 -10.94
CA ILE A 37 -1.78 -1.73 -9.71
C ILE A 37 -0.31 -1.71 -10.09
N ALA A 38 0.43 -0.74 -9.55
CA ALA A 38 1.87 -0.64 -9.76
C ALA A 38 2.66 -1.11 -8.55
N PHE A 39 3.63 -2.00 -8.80
CA PHE A 39 4.69 -2.37 -7.86
C PHE A 39 6.03 -1.77 -8.27
N GLY A 40 6.89 -1.58 -7.28
CA GLY A 40 8.28 -1.15 -7.43
C GLY A 40 9.17 -2.37 -7.59
N ASP A 41 10.44 -2.25 -7.25
CA ASP A 41 11.35 -3.39 -7.24
C ASP A 41 10.84 -4.49 -6.30
N SER A 42 11.11 -5.76 -6.62
CA SER A 42 10.61 -6.90 -5.85
C SER A 42 11.08 -6.84 -4.39
N ALA A 43 10.13 -6.69 -3.47
CA ALA A 43 10.36 -6.72 -2.03
C ALA A 43 9.89 -8.07 -1.43
N VAL A 44 10.81 -8.82 -0.84
CA VAL A 44 10.50 -10.13 -0.24
C VAL A 44 9.55 -9.93 0.94
N GLY A 45 8.43 -10.67 0.93
CA GLY A 45 7.39 -10.59 1.95
C GLY A 45 6.29 -9.57 1.67
N PHE A 46 6.55 -8.54 0.86
CA PHE A 46 5.57 -7.50 0.51
C PHE A 46 5.02 -7.67 -0.91
N ALA A 47 5.85 -7.48 -1.93
CA ALA A 47 5.50 -7.67 -3.33
C ALA A 47 6.65 -8.37 -4.06
N SER A 48 6.58 -9.70 -4.14
CA SER A 48 7.50 -10.53 -4.92
C SER A 48 6.82 -11.02 -6.19
N TYR A 49 7.51 -10.97 -7.33
CA TYR A 49 6.91 -11.28 -8.62
C TYR A 49 7.96 -11.58 -9.70
N GLN A 50 7.51 -12.03 -10.87
CA GLN A 50 8.34 -12.13 -12.08
C GLN A 50 8.04 -10.97 -13.02
N LEU A 51 9.06 -10.43 -13.68
CA LEU A 51 8.91 -9.29 -14.59
C LEU A 51 9.09 -9.74 -16.05
N ARG A 52 8.13 -9.35 -16.92
CA ARG A 52 8.28 -9.44 -18.39
C ARG A 52 8.02 -8.07 -18.99
N GLY A 53 9.10 -7.38 -19.40
CA GLY A 53 9.02 -5.98 -19.79
C GLY A 53 8.52 -5.14 -18.62
N ASN A 54 7.38 -4.46 -18.78
CA ASN A 54 6.74 -3.71 -17.68
C ASN A 54 5.57 -4.46 -17.02
N THR A 55 5.35 -5.72 -17.38
CA THR A 55 4.25 -6.54 -16.85
C THR A 55 4.72 -7.35 -15.67
N VAL A 56 4.02 -7.18 -14.55
CA VAL A 56 4.24 -7.97 -13.33
C VAL A 56 3.42 -9.25 -13.41
N ILE A 57 4.08 -10.40 -13.21
CA ILE A 57 3.51 -11.73 -13.33
C ILE A 57 3.56 -12.42 -11.96
N ASN A 58 2.43 -13.02 -11.56
CA ASN A 58 2.25 -13.78 -10.32
C ASN A 58 2.73 -13.05 -9.04
N PRO A 59 2.23 -11.83 -8.77
CA PRO A 59 2.63 -11.10 -7.56
C PRO A 59 2.10 -11.79 -6.30
N ARG A 60 2.98 -11.94 -5.31
CA ARG A 60 2.69 -12.55 -4.00
C ARG A 60 3.31 -11.72 -2.87
N GLY A 61 2.78 -11.89 -1.66
CA GLY A 61 3.19 -11.14 -0.48
C GLY A 61 2.11 -10.18 0.02
N TYR A 62 2.40 -9.53 1.13
CA TYR A 62 1.46 -8.71 1.89
C TYR A 62 0.76 -7.63 1.05
N GLU A 63 1.50 -6.82 0.29
CA GLU A 63 0.91 -5.75 -0.53
C GLU A 63 0.15 -6.30 -1.74
N ALA A 64 0.59 -7.44 -2.29
CA ALA A 64 -0.14 -8.13 -3.34
C ALA A 64 -1.49 -8.67 -2.85
N ASP A 65 -1.54 -9.18 -1.62
CA ASP A 65 -2.77 -9.66 -0.99
C ASP A 65 -3.71 -8.52 -0.64
N ILE A 66 -3.21 -7.40 -0.11
CA ILE A 66 -4.01 -6.18 0.10
C ILE A 66 -4.61 -5.70 -1.22
N ALA A 67 -3.78 -5.57 -2.27
CA ALA A 67 -4.23 -5.06 -3.56
C ALA A 67 -5.33 -5.93 -4.18
N ARG A 68 -5.21 -7.27 -4.07
CA ARG A 68 -6.26 -8.21 -4.47
C ARG A 68 -7.53 -8.04 -3.65
N ALA A 69 -7.42 -7.91 -2.32
CA ALA A 69 -8.57 -7.73 -1.45
C ALA A 69 -9.32 -6.42 -1.75
N VAL A 70 -8.59 -5.34 -2.05
CA VAL A 70 -9.18 -4.06 -2.49
C VAL A 70 -9.91 -4.24 -3.82
N ALA A 71 -9.27 -4.83 -4.83
CA ALA A 71 -9.89 -5.07 -6.13
C ALA A 71 -11.17 -5.92 -6.02
N ALA A 72 -11.13 -6.99 -5.20
CA ALA A 72 -12.27 -7.85 -4.95
C ALA A 72 -13.45 -7.10 -4.30
N LYS A 73 -13.19 -6.29 -3.27
CA LYS A 73 -14.22 -5.45 -2.63
C LYS A 73 -14.84 -4.42 -3.57
N LEU A 74 -14.08 -3.97 -4.57
CA LEU A 74 -14.53 -3.04 -5.59
C LEU A 74 -15.18 -3.72 -6.81
N GLY A 75 -15.17 -5.06 -6.88
CA GLY A 75 -15.66 -5.82 -8.03
C GLY A 75 -14.84 -5.59 -9.31
N LEU A 76 -13.54 -5.32 -9.17
CA LEU A 76 -12.63 -5.00 -10.29
C LEU A 76 -11.65 -6.15 -10.56
N LYS A 77 -11.27 -6.33 -11.83
CA LYS A 77 -10.15 -7.21 -12.20
C LYS A 77 -8.82 -6.51 -11.90
N THR A 78 -7.77 -7.26 -11.62
CA THR A 78 -6.43 -6.70 -11.37
C THR A 78 -5.58 -6.72 -12.64
N LYS A 79 -4.86 -5.63 -12.91
CA LYS A 79 -3.75 -5.57 -13.87
C LYS A 79 -2.50 -5.08 -13.16
N TRP A 80 -1.40 -5.80 -13.27
CA TRP A 80 -0.17 -5.52 -12.52
C TRP A 80 0.91 -4.97 -13.44
N ILE A 81 1.50 -3.84 -13.06
CA ILE A 81 2.59 -3.21 -13.81
C ILE A 81 3.76 -2.90 -12.89
N TYR A 82 4.94 -2.82 -13.48
CA TYR A 82 6.11 -2.28 -12.81
C TYR A 82 6.13 -0.75 -12.95
N THR A 83 6.61 -0.06 -11.92
CA THR A 83 6.94 1.37 -11.96
C THR A 83 8.13 1.62 -11.04
N PRO A 84 9.24 2.16 -11.54
CA PRO A 84 10.41 2.43 -10.70
C PRO A 84 10.08 3.50 -9.65
N TRP A 85 10.79 3.45 -8.53
CA TRP A 85 10.60 4.35 -7.38
C TRP A 85 10.57 5.84 -7.76
N THR A 86 11.48 6.26 -8.65
CA THR A 86 11.56 7.65 -9.14
C THR A 86 10.29 8.08 -9.88
N GLY A 87 9.60 7.15 -10.56
CA GLY A 87 8.36 7.39 -11.26
C GLY A 87 7.14 7.49 -10.34
N LEU A 88 7.21 6.97 -9.11
CA LEU A 88 6.10 6.96 -8.16
C LEU A 88 5.70 8.39 -7.77
N PHE A 89 6.67 9.23 -7.43
CA PHE A 89 6.43 10.62 -6.99
C PHE A 89 6.66 11.69 -8.06
N ALA A 90 7.08 11.30 -9.28
CA ALA A 90 7.23 12.22 -10.39
C ALA A 90 5.90 12.94 -10.70
N PRO A 91 5.90 14.24 -11.05
CA PRO A 91 4.67 14.94 -11.40
C PRO A 91 4.01 14.36 -12.65
N GLY A 92 2.70 14.58 -12.78
CA GLY A 92 1.93 14.24 -13.98
C GLY A 92 1.16 12.92 -13.90
N THR A 93 0.51 12.60 -15.03
CA THR A 93 -0.44 11.49 -15.13
C THR A 93 0.24 10.13 -14.93
N LYS A 94 -0.24 9.35 -13.96
CA LYS A 94 0.21 7.97 -13.73
C LYS A 94 -0.41 6.99 -14.73
N LYS A 95 0.30 5.88 -14.98
CA LYS A 95 -0.19 4.76 -15.80
C LYS A 95 -0.94 3.69 -15.01
N PHE A 96 -1.02 3.85 -13.69
CA PHE A 96 -1.73 2.99 -12.73
C PHE A 96 -2.83 3.77 -12.02
N ASP A 97 -3.76 3.04 -11.41
CA ASP A 97 -4.81 3.56 -10.52
C ASP A 97 -4.30 3.67 -9.08
N VAL A 98 -3.54 2.68 -8.63
CA VAL A 98 -2.95 2.63 -7.28
C VAL A 98 -1.54 2.02 -7.35
N SER A 99 -0.68 2.38 -6.39
CA SER A 99 0.64 1.77 -6.23
C SER A 99 0.87 1.35 -4.79
N PHE A 100 1.53 0.20 -4.61
CA PHE A 100 2.01 -0.32 -3.34
C PHE A 100 3.53 -0.53 -3.49
N GLN A 101 4.32 0.19 -2.69
CA GLN A 101 5.80 0.22 -2.72
C GLN A 101 6.36 0.66 -1.36
N GLU A 102 5.73 0.23 -0.25
CA GLU A 102 6.16 0.55 1.12
C GLU A 102 6.41 2.06 1.36
N ALA A 103 5.64 2.92 0.67
CA ALA A 103 5.90 4.34 0.62
C ALA A 103 5.53 5.04 1.94
N THR A 104 6.54 5.55 2.66
CA THR A 104 6.32 6.43 3.81
C THR A 104 5.53 7.67 3.40
N ILE A 105 4.45 7.96 4.11
CA ILE A 105 3.64 9.17 3.93
C ILE A 105 4.46 10.37 4.41
N THR A 106 4.67 11.37 3.54
CA THR A 106 5.33 12.63 3.90
C THR A 106 4.60 13.81 3.27
N ALA A 107 4.68 14.98 3.91
CA ALA A 107 4.07 16.20 3.38
C ALA A 107 4.60 16.56 1.98
N GLN A 108 5.86 16.27 1.70
CA GLN A 108 6.45 16.52 0.37
C GLN A 108 5.87 15.59 -0.69
N ARG A 109 5.66 14.30 -0.38
CA ARG A 109 5.04 13.33 -1.32
C ARG A 109 3.56 13.60 -1.54
N GLN A 110 2.86 14.09 -0.51
CA GLN A 110 1.45 14.49 -0.59
C GLN A 110 1.19 15.63 -1.61
N LYS A 111 2.23 16.38 -2.00
CA LYS A 111 2.13 17.39 -3.06
C LYS A 111 2.00 16.78 -4.46
N THR A 112 2.39 15.52 -4.65
CA THR A 112 2.40 14.87 -5.97
C THR A 112 1.46 13.66 -6.09
N VAL A 113 1.11 13.03 -4.97
CA VAL A 113 0.19 11.89 -4.91
C VAL A 113 -0.76 11.99 -3.72
N THR A 114 -1.91 11.34 -3.82
CA THR A 114 -2.79 11.10 -2.66
C THR A 114 -2.44 9.76 -2.02
N PHE A 115 -2.50 9.69 -0.70
CA PHE A 115 -2.27 8.46 0.06
C PHE A 115 -3.60 7.88 0.56
N SER A 116 -3.66 6.57 0.72
CA SER A 116 -4.69 5.92 1.51
C SER A 116 -4.48 6.19 3.00
N SER A 117 -5.38 5.64 3.83
CA SER A 117 -5.03 5.38 5.23
C SER A 117 -3.76 4.52 5.30
N PRO A 118 -2.88 4.75 6.29
CA PRO A 118 -1.68 3.93 6.45
C PRO A 118 -2.08 2.48 6.73
N TYR A 119 -1.34 1.54 6.16
CA TYR A 119 -1.54 0.10 6.38
C TYR A 119 -0.35 -0.57 7.07
N LEU A 120 0.74 0.16 7.28
CA LEU A 120 1.97 -0.31 7.92
C LEU A 120 2.62 0.83 8.69
N ASP A 121 3.03 0.55 9.92
CA ASP A 121 3.95 1.38 10.70
C ASP A 121 5.30 0.67 10.78
N SER A 122 6.39 1.40 10.54
CA SER A 122 7.73 0.80 10.38
C SER A 122 8.83 1.74 10.84
N ASN A 123 9.78 1.17 11.58
CA ASN A 123 11.03 1.82 11.95
C ASN A 123 12.13 1.52 10.93
N GLN A 124 13.01 2.49 10.71
CA GLN A 124 14.17 2.28 9.87
C GLN A 124 15.30 1.55 10.62
N GLY A 125 15.84 0.50 10.01
CA GLY A 125 16.96 -0.26 10.52
C GLY A 125 18.20 -0.15 9.63
N VAL A 126 19.35 -0.53 10.18
CA VAL A 126 20.62 -0.64 9.44
C VAL A 126 20.97 -2.11 9.28
N LEU A 127 21.22 -2.54 8.05
CA LEU A 127 21.75 -3.86 7.77
C LEU A 127 23.29 -3.82 7.80
N LEU A 128 23.89 -4.71 8.59
CA LEU A 128 25.33 -4.81 8.75
C LEU A 128 25.84 -6.16 8.23
N SER A 129 27.05 -6.15 7.66
CA SER A 129 27.77 -7.39 7.39
C SER A 129 28.00 -8.15 8.69
N LYS A 130 27.90 -9.49 8.66
CA LYS A 130 28.23 -10.35 9.81
C LYS A 130 29.68 -10.18 10.30
N LYS A 131 30.56 -9.66 9.45
CA LYS A 131 31.97 -9.38 9.77
C LYS A 131 32.21 -7.98 10.33
N ALA A 132 31.21 -7.09 10.26
CA ALA A 132 31.36 -5.72 10.74
C ALA A 132 31.21 -5.67 12.27
N LYS A 133 32.02 -4.83 12.92
CA LYS A 133 31.79 -4.48 14.33
C LYS A 133 30.52 -3.63 14.41
N ALA A 134 29.54 -4.06 15.22
CA ALA A 134 28.30 -3.34 15.36
C ALA A 134 28.53 -1.93 15.98
N PRO A 135 28.06 -0.86 15.33
CA PRO A 135 28.07 0.48 15.90
C PRO A 135 27.12 0.51 17.11
N LYS A 136 27.51 1.23 18.17
CA LYS A 136 26.69 1.36 19.38
C LYS A 136 26.06 2.74 19.53
N SER A 137 26.34 3.63 18.59
CA SER A 137 25.89 5.02 18.59
C SER A 137 25.77 5.56 17.17
N ILE A 138 25.06 6.67 17.01
CA ILE A 138 25.02 7.42 15.74
C ILE A 138 26.44 7.90 15.35
N ALA A 139 27.27 8.28 16.31
CA ALA A 139 28.65 8.70 16.05
C ALA A 139 29.52 7.58 15.46
N ASP A 140 29.26 6.32 15.82
CA ASP A 140 29.94 5.18 15.21
C ASP A 140 29.47 4.95 13.77
N LEU A 141 28.17 5.18 13.49
CA LEU A 141 27.62 5.07 12.13
C LEU A 141 28.26 6.07 11.16
N LYS A 142 28.56 7.30 11.61
CA LYS A 142 29.22 8.34 10.78
C LYS A 142 30.61 7.93 10.26
N LYS A 143 31.27 6.99 10.94
CA LYS A 143 32.60 6.48 10.54
C LYS A 143 32.51 5.38 9.49
N LEU A 144 31.30 4.91 9.16
CA LEU A 144 31.06 3.84 8.21
C LEU A 144 30.66 4.40 6.85
N LYS A 145 31.00 3.66 5.80
CA LYS A 145 30.43 3.91 4.48
C LYS A 145 28.99 3.44 4.44
N THR A 146 28.05 4.35 4.20
CA THR A 146 26.62 4.05 4.12
C THR A 146 26.16 3.86 2.68
N CYS A 147 25.27 2.88 2.47
CA CYS A 147 24.57 2.68 1.20
C CYS A 147 23.06 2.73 1.46
N VAL A 148 22.33 3.47 0.63
CA VAL A 148 20.88 3.66 0.75
C VAL A 148 20.28 3.91 -0.63
N GLN A 149 19.03 3.52 -0.85
CA GLN A 149 18.32 3.81 -2.09
C GLN A 149 18.00 5.30 -2.20
N THR A 150 18.25 5.90 -3.36
CA THR A 150 17.95 7.30 -3.66
C THR A 150 16.45 7.62 -3.54
N GLY A 151 16.12 8.81 -3.03
CA GLY A 151 14.74 9.30 -2.92
C GLY A 151 13.92 8.64 -1.82
N THR A 152 14.56 7.93 -0.89
CA THR A 152 13.93 7.34 0.29
C THR A 152 14.08 8.24 1.51
N THR A 153 13.18 8.08 2.48
CA THR A 153 13.29 8.75 3.78
C THR A 153 14.57 8.34 4.53
N GLY A 154 15.16 7.19 4.20
CA GLY A 154 16.48 6.81 4.72
C GLY A 154 17.63 7.63 4.19
N LEU A 155 17.59 7.99 2.91
CA LEU A 155 18.59 8.92 2.37
C LEU A 155 18.44 10.30 3.02
N ASP A 156 17.19 10.78 3.16
CA ASP A 156 16.93 12.05 3.84
C ASP A 156 17.46 12.02 5.28
N TRP A 157 17.22 10.93 6.02
CA TRP A 157 17.73 10.75 7.37
C TRP A 157 19.27 10.75 7.43
N ILE A 158 19.94 10.02 6.53
CA ILE A 158 21.41 9.98 6.43
C ILE A 158 21.96 11.38 6.18
N ASN A 159 21.41 12.11 5.20
CA ASN A 159 21.88 13.45 4.83
C ASN A 159 21.68 14.49 5.93
N THR A 160 20.64 14.33 6.77
CA THR A 160 20.26 15.29 7.81
C THR A 160 20.82 14.97 9.19
N HIS A 161 21.20 13.72 9.48
CA HIS A 161 21.65 13.31 10.82
C HIS A 161 23.08 12.76 10.83
N LEU A 162 23.44 11.96 9.82
CA LEU A 162 24.82 11.46 9.72
C LEU A 162 25.75 12.55 9.20
N HIS A 163 25.30 13.34 8.22
CA HIS A 163 26.15 14.29 7.48
C HIS A 163 27.48 13.63 7.08
N PRO A 164 27.41 12.53 6.31
CA PRO A 164 28.60 11.76 5.93
C PRO A 164 29.53 12.56 5.03
#